data_AF-A0A5C7VX78-F1
#
_entry.id   AF-A0A5C7VX78-F1
#
_cell.length_a   1.000
_cell.length_b   1.000
_cell.length_c   1.000
_cell.angle_alpha   90.00
_cell.angle_beta   90.00
_cell.angle_gamma   90.00
#
_symmetry.space_group_name_H-M   'P 1'
#
loop_
_entity.id
_entity.type
_entity.pdbx_description
1 polymer ?
#
loop_
_entity_poly.entity_id
_entity_poly.type
_entity_poly.pdbx_seq_one_letter_code
_entity_poly.pdbx_strand_id
1 'polypeptide(L)'
;KLLDALDATHQQSPNYFYNNYQSAGRNFDAAYEAAQIALFKKTAGQTVKKYAQRVEAEYEGFGALIAKNYPGLESAMIAGFPGMADATGLSAINGYIGLRSKPILKWFAGIVLPPEPGITDFMSVWEQDKRLASWDESHKRLINGGGQWNGNIPMPIYRNLVAMLTLGLEQTDVRVAAFAEELLDGLPASPYPFAVDVALAKKGQDLFAEHCADCHQPKNGKVYDNLGTSMKRAYVVGAVLNYAARKGLYDNCSPDTTIRLYNKDIKPCAEFDGVSLAGKKDLLMSPNSEHHGYNARPMSGVWAQAPYLHNGTVPTVYHLLVPDERPVSFVKSRLDYDQKLLGFSWNSQQTSDKEEGYVFQTNAVPALSNKGHDKDIVEGKKTYRLNWSGDKDGAFAIIEYLKTL
;
A
#
# COMPACT_ATOMS: atom_id res chain seq x y z
N LYS A 1 -2.11 -34.52 -16.75
CA LYS A 1 -0.89 -33.89 -16.19
C LYS A 1 -1.12 -33.33 -14.78
N LEU A 2 -1.92 -32.26 -14.58
CA LEU A 2 -2.15 -31.70 -13.24
C LEU A 2 -2.80 -32.71 -12.26
N LEU A 3 -3.83 -33.43 -12.69
CA LEU A 3 -4.47 -34.45 -11.86
C LEU A 3 -3.53 -35.64 -11.57
N ASP A 4 -2.75 -36.07 -12.56
CA ASP A 4 -1.77 -37.14 -12.38
C ASP A 4 -0.66 -36.72 -11.39
N ALA A 5 -0.22 -35.46 -11.45
CA ALA A 5 0.76 -34.91 -10.50
C ALA A 5 0.15 -34.84 -9.09
N LEU A 6 -1.09 -34.38 -8.95
CA LEU A 6 -1.82 -34.40 -7.69
C LEU A 6 -1.91 -35.82 -7.10
N ASP A 7 -2.22 -36.80 -7.94
CA ASP A 7 -2.30 -38.20 -7.53
C ASP A 7 -0.95 -38.76 -7.09
N ALA A 8 0.12 -38.48 -7.84
CA ALA A 8 1.46 -38.91 -7.47
C ALA A 8 1.90 -38.29 -6.13
N THR A 9 1.67 -36.98 -5.94
CA THR A 9 1.99 -36.28 -4.69
C THR A 9 1.22 -36.87 -3.51
N HIS A 10 -0.10 -37.07 -3.66
CA HIS A 10 -0.94 -37.59 -2.58
C HIS A 10 -0.66 -39.06 -2.26
N GLN A 11 -0.22 -39.86 -3.23
CA GLN A 11 0.26 -41.23 -3.00
C GLN A 11 1.56 -41.27 -2.18
N GLN A 12 2.46 -40.32 -2.41
CA GLN A 12 3.74 -40.23 -1.69
C GLN A 12 3.56 -39.64 -0.28
N SER A 13 2.66 -38.66 -0.14
CA SER A 13 2.35 -38.00 1.12
C SER A 13 0.84 -37.75 1.19
N PRO A 14 0.09 -38.55 1.97
CA PRO A 14 -1.37 -38.45 2.05
C PRO A 14 -1.87 -37.18 2.79
N ASN A 15 -0.95 -36.35 3.25
CA ASN A 15 -1.17 -35.12 4.00
C ASN A 15 -0.25 -33.99 3.51
N TYR A 16 0.09 -33.98 2.22
CA TYR A 16 1.08 -33.10 1.63
C TYR A 16 0.73 -31.61 1.80
N PHE A 17 -0.53 -31.23 1.59
CA PHE A 17 -0.95 -29.83 1.59
C PHE A 17 -1.11 -29.28 3.01
N TYR A 18 -1.62 -30.09 3.94
CA TYR A 18 -1.94 -29.63 5.29
C TYR A 18 -0.92 -30.08 6.35
N ASN A 19 -0.05 -31.05 6.05
CA ASN A 19 0.98 -31.57 6.95
C ASN A 19 0.47 -31.91 8.36
N ASN A 20 -0.71 -32.53 8.45
CA ASN A 20 -1.42 -32.82 9.72
C ASN A 20 -1.60 -31.59 10.63
N TYR A 21 -1.77 -30.41 10.05
CA TYR A 21 -2.04 -29.20 10.81
C TYR A 21 -3.30 -29.35 11.68
N GLN A 22 -3.26 -28.79 12.88
CA GLN A 22 -4.39 -28.79 13.81
C GLN A 22 -4.60 -27.37 14.35
N SER A 23 -5.83 -26.89 14.36
CA SER A 23 -6.16 -25.57 14.89
C SER A 23 -7.61 -25.48 15.35
N ALA A 24 -7.83 -24.92 16.54
CA ALA A 24 -9.15 -24.65 17.12
C ALA A 24 -10.13 -25.85 17.03
N GLY A 25 -9.65 -27.06 17.34
CA GLY A 25 -10.44 -28.29 17.30
C GLY A 25 -10.72 -28.86 15.90
N ARG A 26 -10.08 -28.33 14.86
CA ARG A 26 -10.09 -28.91 13.51
C ARG A 26 -8.79 -29.64 13.23
N ASN A 27 -8.92 -30.84 12.69
CA ASN A 27 -7.79 -31.67 12.24
C ASN A 27 -7.78 -31.68 10.72
N PHE A 28 -6.69 -31.18 10.13
CA PHE A 28 -6.44 -31.20 8.69
C PHE A 28 -5.52 -32.39 8.37
N ASP A 29 -6.01 -33.58 8.72
CA ASP A 29 -5.31 -34.85 8.55
C ASP A 29 -5.43 -35.40 7.12
N ALA A 30 -4.87 -36.59 6.89
CA ALA A 30 -4.93 -37.29 5.61
C ALA A 30 -6.36 -37.58 5.14
N ALA A 31 -7.30 -37.84 6.06
CA ALA A 31 -8.69 -38.10 5.68
C ALA A 31 -9.38 -36.81 5.22
N TYR A 32 -9.13 -35.70 5.90
CA TYR A 32 -9.58 -34.38 5.46
C TYR A 32 -9.00 -34.02 4.09
N GLU A 33 -7.69 -34.19 3.90
CA GLU A 33 -7.02 -33.88 2.62
C GLU A 33 -7.58 -34.73 1.47
N ALA A 34 -7.72 -36.04 1.67
CA ALA A 34 -8.33 -36.93 0.69
C ALA A 34 -9.75 -36.49 0.32
N ALA A 35 -10.55 -36.02 1.29
CA ALA A 35 -11.88 -35.49 1.04
C ALA A 35 -11.85 -34.18 0.22
N GLN A 36 -10.91 -33.27 0.48
CA GLN A 36 -10.73 -32.04 -0.32
C GLN A 36 -10.27 -32.35 -1.75
N ILE A 37 -9.34 -33.29 -1.93
CA ILE A 37 -8.89 -33.74 -3.25
C ILE A 37 -10.04 -34.37 -4.02
N ALA A 38 -10.82 -35.24 -3.38
CA ALA A 38 -12.00 -35.83 -4.00
C ALA A 38 -13.03 -34.77 -4.40
N LEU A 39 -13.23 -33.73 -3.57
CA LEU A 39 -14.11 -32.60 -3.90
C LEU A 39 -13.58 -31.80 -5.10
N PHE A 40 -12.30 -31.43 -5.10
CA PHE A 40 -11.67 -30.72 -6.21
C PHE A 40 -11.78 -31.51 -7.53
N LYS A 41 -11.52 -32.83 -7.50
CA LYS A 41 -11.60 -33.67 -8.69
C LYS A 41 -12.97 -33.69 -9.35
N LYS A 42 -14.06 -33.53 -8.59
CA LYS A 42 -15.43 -33.44 -9.15
C LYS A 42 -15.61 -32.28 -10.13
N THR A 43 -14.88 -31.18 -9.92
CA THR A 43 -15.00 -29.96 -10.74
C THR A 43 -13.69 -29.56 -11.41
N ALA A 44 -12.63 -30.36 -11.28
CA ALA A 44 -11.28 -29.98 -11.68
C ALA A 44 -11.17 -29.56 -13.14
N GLY A 45 -11.82 -30.29 -14.07
CA GLY A 45 -11.80 -29.93 -15.49
C GLY A 45 -12.31 -28.52 -15.78
N GLN A 46 -13.38 -28.09 -15.10
CA GLN A 46 -13.93 -26.74 -15.25
C GLN A 46 -13.10 -25.72 -14.46
N THR A 47 -12.69 -26.06 -13.24
CA THR A 47 -11.97 -25.15 -12.32
C THR A 47 -10.60 -24.81 -12.89
N VAL A 48 -9.83 -25.81 -13.32
CA VAL A 48 -8.51 -25.62 -13.92
C VAL A 48 -8.62 -24.80 -15.21
N LYS A 49 -9.62 -25.06 -16.05
CA LYS A 49 -9.84 -24.30 -17.28
C LYS A 49 -10.15 -22.82 -16.98
N LYS A 50 -11.08 -22.55 -16.05
CA LYS A 50 -11.43 -21.17 -15.66
C LYS A 50 -10.23 -20.44 -15.05
N TYR A 51 -9.47 -21.13 -14.19
CA TYR A 51 -8.26 -20.57 -13.59
C TYR A 51 -7.21 -20.22 -14.66
N ALA A 52 -6.91 -21.15 -15.58
CA ALA A 52 -5.95 -20.90 -16.65
C ALA A 52 -6.37 -19.70 -17.53
N GLN A 53 -7.63 -19.66 -17.96
CA GLN A 53 -8.17 -18.54 -18.74
C GLN A 53 -8.09 -17.20 -17.99
N ARG A 54 -8.32 -17.22 -16.67
CA ARG A 54 -8.21 -16.02 -15.83
C ARG A 54 -6.76 -15.55 -15.74
N VAL A 55 -5.81 -16.45 -15.45
CA VAL A 55 -4.38 -16.13 -15.35
C VAL A 55 -3.83 -15.62 -16.68
N GLU A 56 -4.22 -16.22 -17.81
CA GLU A 56 -3.84 -15.73 -19.14
C GLU A 56 -4.35 -14.31 -19.39
N ALA A 57 -5.61 -14.03 -19.05
CA ALA A 57 -6.19 -12.69 -19.20
C ALA A 57 -5.52 -11.64 -18.28
N GLU A 58 -5.17 -12.02 -17.05
CA GLU A 58 -4.40 -11.18 -16.13
C GLU A 58 -2.99 -10.90 -16.68
N TYR A 59 -2.31 -11.91 -17.21
CA TYR A 59 -1.00 -11.75 -17.84
C TYR A 59 -1.04 -10.80 -19.04
N GLU A 60 -2.03 -10.96 -19.94
CA GLU A 60 -2.23 -10.04 -21.07
C GLU A 60 -2.52 -8.60 -20.60
N GLY A 61 -3.42 -8.46 -19.61
CA GLY A 61 -3.76 -7.16 -19.05
C GLY A 61 -2.58 -6.49 -18.35
N PHE A 62 -1.76 -7.26 -17.64
CA PHE A 62 -0.53 -6.78 -17.02
C PHE A 62 0.50 -6.34 -18.05
N GLY A 63 0.67 -7.11 -19.12
CA GLY A 63 1.48 -6.71 -20.27
C GLY A 63 0.99 -5.38 -20.89
N ALA A 64 -0.32 -5.20 -21.04
CA ALA A 64 -0.90 -3.95 -21.55
C ALA A 64 -0.68 -2.75 -20.60
N LEU A 65 -0.78 -2.95 -19.28
CA LEU A 65 -0.45 -1.93 -18.28
C LEU A 65 1.02 -1.53 -18.36
N ILE A 66 1.91 -2.53 -18.40
CA ILE A 66 3.37 -2.33 -18.48
C ILE A 66 3.72 -1.54 -19.74
N ALA A 67 3.24 -1.98 -20.91
CA ALA A 67 3.51 -1.32 -22.18
C ALA A 67 3.02 0.13 -22.21
N LYS A 68 1.95 0.45 -21.47
CA LYS A 68 1.42 1.81 -21.39
C LYS A 68 2.21 2.70 -20.43
N ASN A 69 2.51 2.22 -19.23
CA ASN A 69 2.93 3.06 -18.11
C ASN A 69 4.40 2.89 -17.68
N TYR A 70 5.07 1.84 -18.15
CA TYR A 70 6.44 1.50 -17.73
C TYR A 70 7.38 1.23 -18.92
N PRO A 71 7.44 2.13 -19.93
CA PRO A 71 8.34 1.94 -21.06
C PRO A 71 9.80 1.88 -20.59
N GLY A 72 10.52 0.84 -21.04
CA GLY A 72 11.92 0.60 -20.65
C GLY A 72 12.11 -0.14 -19.33
N LEU A 73 11.03 -0.51 -18.63
CA LEU A 73 11.06 -1.32 -17.41
C LEU A 73 10.29 -2.64 -17.56
N GLU A 74 9.98 -3.07 -18.78
CA GLU A 74 9.12 -4.22 -19.04
C GLU A 74 9.62 -5.50 -18.36
N SER A 75 10.90 -5.84 -18.58
CA SER A 75 11.52 -7.01 -17.97
C SER A 75 11.54 -6.94 -16.44
N ALA A 76 11.80 -5.75 -15.88
CA ALA A 76 11.84 -5.55 -14.44
C ALA A 76 10.44 -5.63 -13.81
N MET A 77 9.42 -5.08 -14.46
CA MET A 77 8.03 -5.17 -14.02
C MET A 77 7.49 -6.60 -14.09
N ILE A 78 7.89 -7.39 -15.09
CA ILE A 78 7.53 -8.82 -15.20
C ILE A 78 8.23 -9.64 -14.11
N ALA A 79 9.51 -9.36 -13.82
CA ALA A 79 10.24 -10.02 -12.75
C ALA A 79 9.71 -9.62 -11.34
N GLY A 80 9.18 -8.40 -11.22
CA GLY A 80 8.64 -7.82 -10.00
C GLY A 80 9.67 -6.96 -9.25
N PHE A 81 9.15 -6.03 -8.45
CA PHE A 81 9.92 -5.20 -7.52
C PHE A 81 9.55 -5.62 -6.09
N PRO A 82 10.38 -6.42 -5.40
CA PRO A 82 10.09 -6.81 -4.02
C PRO A 82 9.81 -5.59 -3.13
N GLY A 83 8.71 -5.65 -2.38
CA GLY A 83 8.26 -4.54 -1.52
C GLY A 83 7.51 -3.41 -2.24
N MET A 84 7.27 -3.50 -3.56
CA MET A 84 6.56 -2.47 -4.30
C MET A 84 5.45 -3.05 -5.17
N ALA A 85 4.40 -2.27 -5.41
CA ALA A 85 3.31 -2.69 -6.28
C ALA A 85 2.62 -1.50 -6.96
N ASP A 86 2.15 -1.71 -8.18
CA ASP A 86 1.13 -0.87 -8.83
C ASP A 86 -0.26 -1.48 -8.58
N ALA A 87 -0.73 -1.37 -7.34
CA ALA A 87 -2.02 -1.95 -6.93
C ALA A 87 -3.21 -1.34 -7.71
N THR A 88 -3.15 -0.04 -8.02
CA THR A 88 -4.19 0.61 -8.82
C THR A 88 -4.20 0.09 -10.25
N GLY A 89 -3.02 -0.06 -10.87
CA GLY A 89 -2.87 -0.66 -12.19
C GLY A 89 -3.39 -2.09 -12.25
N LEU A 90 -3.05 -2.92 -11.25
CA LEU A 90 -3.58 -4.28 -11.11
C LEU A 90 -5.11 -4.29 -10.98
N SER A 91 -5.68 -3.40 -10.17
CA SER A 91 -7.14 -3.26 -10.06
C SER A 91 -7.78 -2.86 -11.39
N ALA A 92 -7.15 -1.96 -12.15
CA ALA A 92 -7.65 -1.47 -13.43
C ALA A 92 -7.62 -2.54 -14.54
N ILE A 93 -6.69 -3.50 -14.46
CA ILE A 93 -6.60 -4.63 -15.40
C ILE A 93 -7.89 -5.46 -15.40
N ASN A 94 -8.60 -5.57 -14.28
CA ASN A 94 -9.89 -6.25 -14.23
C ASN A 94 -10.92 -5.58 -15.15
N GLY A 95 -10.97 -4.25 -15.16
CA GLY A 95 -11.78 -3.48 -16.09
C GLY A 95 -11.34 -3.68 -17.54
N TYR A 96 -10.03 -3.75 -17.78
CA TYR A 96 -9.45 -3.99 -19.10
C TYR A 96 -9.86 -5.36 -19.66
N ILE A 97 -9.73 -6.43 -18.86
CA ILE A 97 -10.16 -7.80 -19.21
C ILE A 97 -11.66 -7.82 -19.52
N GLY A 98 -12.48 -7.17 -18.68
CA GLY A 98 -13.92 -7.07 -18.85
C GLY A 98 -14.34 -6.37 -20.14
N LEU A 99 -13.58 -5.37 -20.62
CA LEU A 99 -13.84 -4.72 -21.90
C LEU A 99 -13.29 -5.52 -23.09
N ARG A 100 -12.12 -6.15 -22.94
CA ARG A 100 -11.49 -6.99 -23.97
C ARG A 100 -12.34 -8.20 -24.37
N SER A 101 -13.11 -8.75 -23.43
CA SER A 101 -14.02 -9.86 -23.70
C SER A 101 -15.24 -9.48 -24.57
N LYS A 102 -15.47 -8.19 -24.81
CA LYS A 102 -16.64 -7.69 -25.57
C LYS A 102 -16.25 -7.29 -27.01
N PRO A 103 -16.93 -7.80 -28.06
CA PRO A 103 -16.48 -7.66 -29.46
C PRO A 103 -16.22 -6.22 -29.95
N ILE A 104 -17.05 -5.27 -29.53
CA ILE A 104 -16.97 -3.84 -29.92
C ILE A 104 -16.07 -3.06 -28.94
N LEU A 105 -16.21 -3.30 -27.64
CA LEU A 105 -15.52 -2.51 -26.60
C LEU A 105 -14.03 -2.85 -26.44
N LYS A 106 -13.58 -4.01 -26.96
CA LYS A 106 -12.17 -4.41 -26.87
C LYS A 106 -11.18 -3.38 -27.44
N TRP A 107 -11.59 -2.61 -28.45
CA TRP A 107 -10.77 -1.57 -29.08
C TRP A 107 -10.59 -0.33 -28.21
N PHE A 108 -11.48 -0.12 -27.25
CA PHE A 108 -11.43 0.99 -26.30
C PHE A 108 -10.88 0.57 -24.93
N ALA A 109 -10.52 -0.71 -24.74
CA ALA A 109 -10.14 -1.24 -23.43
C ALA A 109 -8.98 -0.47 -22.76
N GLY A 110 -8.05 0.10 -23.53
CA GLY A 110 -6.94 0.90 -23.00
C GLY A 110 -7.36 2.15 -22.20
N ILE A 111 -8.60 2.63 -22.36
CA ILE A 111 -9.13 3.81 -21.64
C ILE A 111 -9.28 3.55 -20.14
N VAL A 112 -9.48 2.29 -19.72
CA VAL A 112 -9.64 1.94 -18.30
C VAL A 112 -8.31 1.74 -17.59
N LEU A 113 -7.22 1.56 -18.33
CA LEU A 113 -5.89 1.50 -17.75
C LEU A 113 -5.51 2.90 -17.21
N PRO A 114 -4.77 3.00 -16.10
CA PRO A 114 -4.36 4.28 -15.52
C PRO A 114 -3.63 5.16 -16.54
N PRO A 115 -3.76 6.49 -16.45
CA PRO A 115 -3.03 7.42 -17.31
C PRO A 115 -1.55 7.58 -16.92
N GLU A 116 -1.20 7.22 -15.69
CA GLU A 116 0.15 7.34 -15.13
C GLU A 116 0.51 6.07 -14.34
N PRO A 117 1.81 5.73 -14.22
CA PRO A 117 2.27 4.62 -13.38
C PRO A 117 1.93 4.83 -11.90
N GLY A 118 1.45 3.77 -11.26
CA GLY A 118 1.04 3.75 -9.85
C GLY A 118 1.97 2.99 -8.90
N ILE A 119 3.18 2.60 -9.34
CA ILE A 119 4.10 1.83 -8.50
C ILE A 119 4.47 2.60 -7.22
N THR A 120 4.30 1.94 -6.08
CA THR A 120 4.56 2.50 -4.75
C THR A 120 5.15 1.46 -3.83
N ASP A 121 5.83 1.91 -2.78
CA ASP A 121 6.10 1.09 -1.60
C ASP A 121 4.81 0.91 -0.77
N PHE A 122 4.80 -0.13 0.07
CA PHE A 122 3.66 -0.40 0.93
C PHE A 122 3.63 0.54 2.13
N MET A 123 2.42 0.93 2.52
CA MET A 123 2.23 1.76 3.71
C MET A 123 2.28 0.91 4.97
N SER A 124 2.73 1.49 6.08
CA SER A 124 2.55 0.87 7.39
C SER A 124 1.06 0.74 7.73
N VAL A 125 0.74 -0.36 8.41
CA VAL A 125 -0.63 -0.68 8.85
C VAL A 125 -0.90 -0.31 10.30
N TRP A 126 0.14 -0.05 11.10
CA TRP A 126 -0.01 0.48 12.45
C TRP A 126 -0.52 1.92 12.43
N GLU A 127 -1.18 2.29 13.51
CA GLU A 127 -1.68 3.62 13.84
C GLU A 127 -2.53 4.24 12.72
N GLN A 128 -3.43 3.43 12.15
CA GLN A 128 -4.39 3.89 11.16
C GLN A 128 -5.35 4.95 11.72
N ASP A 129 -5.59 4.93 13.03
CA ASP A 129 -6.38 5.91 13.79
C ASP A 129 -5.78 7.32 13.74
N LYS A 130 -4.45 7.44 13.70
CA LYS A 130 -3.77 8.73 13.46
C LYS A 130 -4.00 9.27 12.05
N ARG A 131 -4.59 8.49 11.15
CA ARG A 131 -5.01 8.89 9.80
C ARG A 131 -6.53 8.88 9.65
N LEU A 132 -7.27 8.77 10.74
CA LEU A 132 -8.74 8.77 10.69
C LEU A 132 -9.23 10.13 10.23
N ALA A 133 -10.11 10.13 9.22
CA ALA A 133 -10.79 11.33 8.79
C ALA A 133 -11.86 11.74 9.81
N SER A 134 -12.30 12.99 9.74
CA SER A 134 -13.34 13.54 10.60
C SER A 134 -14.36 14.28 9.75
N TRP A 135 -15.59 14.41 10.24
CA TRP A 135 -16.60 15.20 9.56
C TRP A 135 -16.29 16.69 9.66
N ASP A 136 -16.63 17.42 8.60
CA ASP A 136 -16.81 18.87 8.70
C ASP A 136 -18.05 19.19 9.56
N GLU A 137 -18.20 20.43 10.02
CA GLU A 137 -19.33 20.84 10.86
C GLU A 137 -20.71 20.54 10.24
N SER A 138 -20.78 20.47 8.91
CA SER A 138 -22.03 20.20 8.17
C SER A 138 -22.34 18.72 7.95
N HIS A 139 -21.42 17.81 8.32
CA HIS A 139 -21.49 16.36 8.05
C HIS A 139 -21.71 16.03 6.57
N LYS A 140 -21.16 16.85 5.67
CA LYS A 140 -21.25 16.67 4.21
C LYS A 140 -19.92 16.26 3.59
N ARG A 141 -18.80 16.53 4.27
CA ARG A 141 -17.45 16.21 3.79
C ARG A 141 -16.64 15.58 4.89
N LEU A 142 -15.70 14.74 4.47
CA LEU A 142 -14.64 14.26 5.33
C LEU A 142 -13.44 15.17 5.14
N ILE A 143 -12.97 15.72 6.26
CA ILE A 143 -11.78 16.55 6.39
C ILE A 143 -10.81 15.82 7.31
N ASN A 144 -9.55 16.26 7.34
CA ASN A 144 -8.51 15.65 8.17
C ASN A 144 -8.25 14.18 7.81
N GLY A 145 -7.07 13.67 8.18
CA GLY A 145 -6.66 12.30 7.89
C GLY A 145 -6.78 11.91 6.40
N GLY A 146 -6.92 10.60 6.16
CA GLY A 146 -7.03 10.06 4.81
C GLY A 146 -6.41 8.68 4.67
N GLY A 147 -6.80 7.95 3.62
CA GLY A 147 -6.26 6.64 3.28
C GLY A 147 -5.36 6.66 2.05
N GLN A 148 -4.59 5.60 1.86
CA GLN A 148 -3.56 5.53 0.81
C GLN A 148 -2.50 6.64 0.94
N TRP A 149 -1.68 6.83 -0.09
CA TRP A 149 -0.61 7.83 -0.09
C TRP A 149 -1.09 9.27 -0.26
N ASN A 150 -2.29 9.48 -0.83
CA ASN A 150 -2.83 10.80 -1.16
C ASN A 150 -4.14 11.15 -0.45
N GLY A 151 -4.69 10.26 0.39
CA GLY A 151 -5.85 10.54 1.23
C GLY A 151 -7.19 10.21 0.60
N ASN A 152 -7.21 9.69 -0.63
CA ASN A 152 -8.39 9.59 -1.49
C ASN A 152 -9.49 8.62 -1.01
N ILE A 153 -9.21 7.75 -0.02
CA ILE A 153 -10.18 6.83 0.57
C ILE A 153 -10.19 7.05 2.08
N PRO A 154 -11.05 7.96 2.57
CA PRO A 154 -10.92 8.51 3.92
C PRO A 154 -11.41 7.56 5.03
N MET A 155 -12.25 6.58 4.73
CA MET A 155 -12.87 5.70 5.74
C MET A 155 -12.18 4.32 5.80
N PRO A 156 -11.78 3.82 6.99
CA PRO A 156 -10.99 2.59 7.10
C PRO A 156 -11.66 1.34 6.50
N ILE A 157 -12.95 1.10 6.76
CA ILE A 157 -13.70 0.00 6.12
C ILE A 157 -13.53 -0.03 4.59
N TYR A 158 -13.59 1.13 3.93
CA TYR A 158 -13.45 1.24 2.48
C TYR A 158 -11.99 1.18 2.02
N ARG A 159 -11.01 1.58 2.84
CA ARG A 159 -9.58 1.36 2.58
C ARG A 159 -9.26 -0.14 2.52
N ASN A 160 -9.79 -0.89 3.48
CA ASN A 160 -9.62 -2.34 3.53
C ASN A 160 -10.35 -3.03 2.37
N LEU A 161 -11.59 -2.62 2.11
CA LEU A 161 -12.39 -3.17 1.03
C LEU A 161 -11.75 -2.94 -0.34
N VAL A 162 -11.25 -1.73 -0.66
CA VAL A 162 -10.61 -1.48 -1.96
C VAL A 162 -9.36 -2.34 -2.16
N ALA A 163 -8.60 -2.60 -1.08
CA ALA A 163 -7.42 -3.45 -1.16
C ALA A 163 -7.81 -4.89 -1.57
N MET A 164 -8.91 -5.40 -1.03
CA MET A 164 -9.45 -6.71 -1.41
C MET A 164 -9.95 -6.75 -2.87
N LEU A 165 -10.57 -5.67 -3.34
CA LEU A 165 -11.10 -5.55 -4.70
C LEU A 165 -10.00 -5.52 -5.77
N THR A 166 -8.72 -5.31 -5.40
CA THR A 166 -7.59 -5.29 -6.34
C THR A 166 -7.47 -6.59 -7.12
N LEU A 167 -7.79 -7.74 -6.50
CA LEU A 167 -7.75 -9.05 -7.16
C LEU A 167 -8.87 -9.25 -8.18
N GLY A 168 -9.91 -8.40 -8.18
CA GLY A 168 -11.02 -8.48 -9.13
C GLY A 168 -11.88 -9.73 -9.01
N LEU A 169 -11.90 -10.35 -7.84
CA LEU A 169 -12.73 -11.51 -7.55
C LEU A 169 -14.17 -11.09 -7.24
N GLU A 170 -15.12 -11.93 -7.61
CA GLU A 170 -16.54 -11.73 -7.26
C GLU A 170 -16.81 -12.16 -5.81
N GLN A 171 -17.97 -11.75 -5.27
CA GLN A 171 -18.45 -12.16 -3.95
C GLN A 171 -17.47 -11.81 -2.80
N THR A 172 -16.95 -10.59 -2.82
CA THR A 172 -16.05 -10.08 -1.79
C THR A 172 -16.66 -10.23 -0.40
N ASP A 173 -15.96 -10.92 0.48
CA ASP A 173 -16.41 -11.13 1.85
C ASP A 173 -16.12 -9.89 2.72
N VAL A 174 -17.11 -9.00 2.83
CA VAL A 174 -17.03 -7.75 3.62
C VAL A 174 -16.64 -7.99 5.08
N ARG A 175 -16.84 -9.20 5.63
CA ARG A 175 -16.40 -9.54 7.00
C ARG A 175 -14.90 -9.36 7.18
N VAL A 176 -14.09 -9.62 6.14
CA VAL A 176 -12.64 -9.45 6.20
C VAL A 176 -12.28 -7.97 6.33
N ALA A 177 -12.95 -7.08 5.58
CA ALA A 177 -12.71 -5.64 5.66
C ALA A 177 -13.13 -5.06 7.03
N ALA A 178 -14.27 -5.51 7.56
CA ALA A 178 -14.77 -5.11 8.88
C ALA A 178 -13.85 -5.62 10.01
N PHE A 179 -13.44 -6.89 9.95
CA PHE A 179 -12.46 -7.42 10.89
C PHE A 179 -11.12 -6.70 10.82
N ALA A 180 -10.63 -6.40 9.61
CA ALA A 180 -9.38 -5.66 9.44
C ALA A 180 -9.47 -4.23 9.97
N GLU A 181 -10.64 -3.60 9.95
CA GLU A 181 -10.83 -2.30 10.59
C GLU A 181 -10.68 -2.40 12.12
N GLU A 182 -11.32 -3.39 12.76
CA GLU A 182 -11.15 -3.64 14.20
C GLU A 182 -9.70 -3.99 14.59
N LEU A 183 -9.05 -4.85 13.79
CA LEU A 183 -7.68 -5.31 14.06
C LEU A 183 -6.65 -4.16 13.97
N LEU A 184 -6.86 -3.24 13.03
CA LEU A 184 -5.93 -2.15 12.74
C LEU A 184 -6.24 -0.88 13.54
N ASP A 185 -7.39 -0.81 14.20
CA ASP A 185 -7.75 0.29 15.07
C ASP A 185 -6.83 0.35 16.30
N GLY A 186 -6.10 1.45 16.45
CA GLY A 186 -5.14 1.64 17.53
C GLY A 186 -3.94 0.67 17.54
N LEU A 187 -3.69 -0.10 16.46
CA LEU A 187 -2.54 -1.00 16.38
C LEU A 187 -1.24 -0.19 16.53
N PRO A 188 -0.43 -0.38 17.59
CA PRO A 188 0.71 0.48 17.84
C PRO A 188 1.88 0.19 16.90
N ALA A 189 2.70 1.21 16.67
CA ALA A 189 4.03 1.00 16.09
C ALA A 189 4.94 0.24 17.08
N SER A 190 5.82 -0.61 16.57
CA SER A 190 6.84 -1.22 17.40
C SER A 190 7.88 -0.19 17.84
N PRO A 191 8.27 -0.15 19.13
CA PRO A 191 9.32 0.74 19.59
C PRO A 191 10.67 0.38 18.95
N TYR A 192 11.54 1.36 18.81
CA TYR A 192 12.90 1.13 18.34
C TYR A 192 13.65 0.19 19.30
N PRO A 193 14.24 -0.92 18.82
CA PRO A 193 14.78 -1.96 19.70
C PRO A 193 16.24 -1.73 20.12
N PHE A 194 16.89 -0.64 19.68
CA PHE A 194 18.30 -0.37 19.96
C PHE A 194 18.48 0.85 20.88
N ALA A 195 19.73 1.12 21.27
CA ALA A 195 20.07 2.23 22.15
C ALA A 195 19.74 3.59 21.51
N VAL A 196 19.32 4.54 22.35
CA VAL A 196 19.05 5.93 21.97
C VAL A 196 19.85 6.87 22.86
N ASP A 197 20.52 7.84 22.24
CA ASP A 197 21.10 8.99 22.94
C ASP A 197 20.00 10.00 23.27
N VAL A 198 19.57 9.97 24.53
CA VAL A 198 18.47 10.81 25.04
C VAL A 198 18.78 12.31 24.93
N ALA A 199 20.05 12.71 25.13
CA ALA A 199 20.43 14.12 25.08
C ALA A 199 20.39 14.65 23.64
N LEU A 200 20.84 13.85 22.68
CA LEU A 200 20.75 14.18 21.26
C LEU A 200 19.30 14.11 20.75
N ALA A 201 18.53 13.11 21.16
CA ALA A 201 17.10 13.01 20.85
C ALA A 201 16.31 14.22 21.37
N LYS A 202 16.68 14.78 22.53
CA LYS A 202 16.04 16.00 23.04
C LYS A 202 16.30 17.22 22.15
N LYS A 203 17.52 17.38 21.62
CA LYS A 203 17.82 18.41 20.62
C LYS A 203 17.02 18.18 19.33
N GLY A 204 16.93 16.94 18.88
CA GLY A 204 16.15 16.54 17.72
C GLY A 204 14.67 16.81 17.85
N GLN A 205 14.12 16.62 19.05
CA GLN A 205 12.72 16.92 19.36
C GLN A 205 12.40 18.39 19.10
N ASP A 206 13.28 19.30 19.54
CA ASP A 206 13.07 20.74 19.37
C ASP A 206 13.12 21.11 17.88
N LEU A 207 14.09 20.58 17.12
CA LEU A 207 14.16 20.77 15.66
C LEU A 207 12.95 20.17 14.91
N PHE A 208 12.50 18.99 15.32
CA PHE A 208 11.33 18.35 14.72
C PHE A 208 10.05 19.14 15.00
N ALA A 209 9.88 19.65 16.23
CA ALA A 209 8.75 20.50 16.59
C ALA A 209 8.74 21.79 15.75
N GLU A 210 9.91 22.36 15.48
CA GLU A 210 10.02 23.57 14.66
C GLU A 210 9.72 23.31 13.18
N HIS A 211 10.29 22.25 12.58
CA HIS A 211 10.32 22.10 11.13
C HIS A 211 9.47 20.96 10.54
N CYS A 212 9.00 20.01 11.36
CA CYS A 212 8.38 18.77 10.86
C CYS A 212 6.97 18.52 11.40
N ALA A 213 6.72 18.85 12.67
CA ALA A 213 5.50 18.45 13.39
C ALA A 213 4.21 18.93 12.72
N ASP A 214 4.17 20.16 12.20
CA ASP A 214 2.97 20.73 11.59
C ASP A 214 2.47 19.93 10.37
N CYS A 215 3.39 19.32 9.62
CA CYS A 215 3.05 18.44 8.50
C CYS A 215 2.76 17.01 8.97
N HIS A 216 3.57 16.47 9.89
CA HIS A 216 3.52 15.07 10.30
C HIS A 216 2.59 14.77 11.49
N GLN A 217 1.80 15.75 11.92
CA GLN A 217 0.85 15.60 13.02
C GLN A 217 -0.27 14.59 12.70
N PRO A 218 -0.80 13.91 13.74
CA PRO A 218 -1.99 13.06 13.59
C PRO A 218 -3.16 13.83 12.97
N LYS A 219 -3.95 13.11 12.18
CA LYS A 219 -5.14 13.60 11.49
C LYS A 219 -4.88 14.77 10.54
N ASN A 220 -3.64 15.03 10.12
CA ASN A 220 -3.40 15.97 9.02
C ASN A 220 -3.92 15.37 7.70
N GLY A 221 -4.94 15.99 7.11
CA GLY A 221 -5.52 15.60 5.82
C GLY A 221 -5.02 16.41 4.63
N LYS A 222 -4.08 17.34 4.84
CA LYS A 222 -3.54 18.18 3.78
C LYS A 222 -2.85 17.33 2.71
N VAL A 223 -3.19 17.62 1.46
CA VAL A 223 -2.57 17.03 0.27
C VAL A 223 -1.52 18.00 -0.23
N TYR A 224 -0.25 17.59 -0.15
CA TYR A 224 0.89 18.40 -0.56
C TYR A 224 1.28 18.07 -1.99
N ASP A 225 1.29 19.07 -2.87
CA ASP A 225 1.63 18.97 -4.29
C ASP A 225 2.96 19.68 -4.64
N ASN A 226 3.50 20.42 -3.68
CA ASN A 226 4.68 21.28 -3.83
C ASN A 226 5.96 20.69 -3.21
N LEU A 227 5.93 19.45 -2.72
CA LEU A 227 7.10 18.80 -2.11
C LEU A 227 8.12 18.30 -3.14
N GLY A 228 7.82 18.35 -4.44
CA GLY A 228 8.75 17.95 -5.50
C GLY A 228 8.95 16.43 -5.67
N THR A 229 8.23 15.61 -4.91
CA THR A 229 8.22 14.15 -5.07
C THR A 229 7.51 13.78 -6.37
N SER A 230 7.79 12.57 -6.92
CA SER A 230 7.12 12.12 -8.14
C SER A 230 5.61 12.23 -8.05
N MET A 231 4.96 12.94 -8.97
CA MET A 231 3.50 13.10 -8.97
C MET A 231 2.76 11.95 -9.66
N LYS A 232 3.49 10.98 -10.23
CA LYS A 232 2.89 9.91 -11.05
C LYS A 232 1.82 9.13 -10.30
N ARG A 233 2.12 8.70 -9.05
CA ARG A 233 1.15 8.00 -8.21
C ARG A 233 -0.06 8.87 -7.82
N ALA A 234 0.09 10.18 -7.68
CA ALA A 234 -1.02 11.07 -7.37
C ALA A 234 -2.05 11.15 -8.52
N TYR A 235 -1.61 10.99 -9.77
CA TYR A 235 -2.45 11.02 -10.98
C TYR A 235 -2.88 9.64 -11.49
N VAL A 236 -2.50 8.55 -10.81
CA VAL A 236 -2.85 7.17 -11.25
C VAL A 236 -4.37 6.93 -11.35
N VAL A 237 -5.15 7.56 -10.47
CA VAL A 237 -6.62 7.40 -10.48
C VAL A 237 -7.23 8.49 -11.36
N GLY A 238 -7.57 8.14 -12.60
CA GLY A 238 -8.35 8.98 -13.51
C GLY A 238 -9.86 8.99 -13.17
N ALA A 239 -10.65 9.83 -13.85
CA ALA A 239 -12.08 10.00 -13.54
C ALA A 239 -12.88 8.69 -13.68
N VAL A 240 -12.58 7.90 -14.72
CA VAL A 240 -13.21 6.59 -14.96
C VAL A 240 -12.90 5.61 -13.83
N LEU A 241 -11.65 5.55 -13.37
CA LEU A 241 -11.24 4.67 -12.28
C LEU A 241 -11.86 5.09 -10.95
N ASN A 242 -11.93 6.40 -10.67
CA ASN A 242 -12.58 6.92 -9.48
C ASN A 242 -14.08 6.52 -9.43
N TYR A 243 -14.79 6.73 -10.54
CA TYR A 243 -16.19 6.30 -10.66
C TYR A 243 -16.36 4.79 -10.46
N ALA A 244 -15.52 3.98 -11.12
CA ALA A 244 -15.55 2.53 -11.01
C ALA A 244 -15.28 2.07 -9.56
N ALA A 245 -14.31 2.68 -8.89
CA ALA A 245 -13.99 2.39 -7.49
C ALA A 245 -15.16 2.72 -6.56
N ARG A 246 -15.75 3.93 -6.65
CA ARG A 246 -16.96 4.29 -5.86
C ARG A 246 -18.10 3.32 -6.08
N LYS A 247 -18.33 2.90 -7.33
CA LYS A 247 -19.35 1.91 -7.66
C LYS A 247 -19.03 0.56 -7.02
N GLY A 248 -17.81 0.04 -7.22
CA GLY A 248 -17.39 -1.24 -6.65
C GLY A 248 -17.47 -1.27 -5.13
N LEU A 249 -17.02 -0.21 -4.45
CA LEU A 249 -17.10 -0.09 -3.00
C LEU A 249 -18.56 -0.10 -2.51
N TYR A 250 -19.44 0.67 -3.15
CA TYR A 250 -20.85 0.72 -2.78
C TYR A 250 -21.58 -0.59 -3.05
N ASP A 251 -21.32 -1.22 -4.20
CA ASP A 251 -21.98 -2.47 -4.58
C ASP A 251 -21.58 -3.64 -3.65
N ASN A 252 -20.35 -3.61 -3.11
CA ASN A 252 -19.91 -4.60 -2.12
C ASN A 252 -20.37 -4.24 -0.69
N CYS A 253 -20.35 -2.97 -0.31
CA CYS A 253 -20.73 -2.53 1.03
C CYS A 253 -21.51 -1.21 1.02
N SER A 254 -22.83 -1.34 0.88
CA SER A 254 -23.77 -0.23 1.00
C SER A 254 -24.19 -0.04 2.47
N PRO A 255 -24.86 1.07 2.82
CA PRO A 255 -25.41 1.28 4.16
C PRO A 255 -26.38 0.19 4.63
N ASP A 256 -26.95 -0.60 3.73
CA ASP A 256 -27.85 -1.71 4.05
C ASP A 256 -27.17 -3.08 4.11
N THR A 257 -25.90 -3.17 3.70
CA THR A 257 -25.14 -4.42 3.74
C THR A 257 -25.05 -4.91 5.19
N THR A 258 -25.63 -6.08 5.43
CA THR A 258 -25.62 -6.76 6.73
C THR A 258 -24.67 -7.95 6.66
N ILE A 259 -23.72 -8.01 7.59
CA ILE A 259 -22.82 -9.13 7.76
C ILE A 259 -22.99 -9.72 9.16
N ARG A 260 -22.61 -10.99 9.32
CA ARG A 260 -22.55 -11.64 10.63
C ARG A 260 -21.09 -11.74 11.10
N LEU A 261 -20.75 -10.99 12.15
CA LEU A 261 -19.43 -10.97 12.78
C LEU A 261 -19.60 -11.26 14.28
N TYR A 262 -18.80 -12.16 14.84
CA TYR A 262 -18.93 -12.64 16.24
C TYR A 262 -20.36 -13.02 16.67
N ASN A 263 -21.09 -13.73 15.80
CA ASN A 263 -22.48 -14.11 16.03
C ASN A 263 -23.48 -12.94 16.20
N LYS A 264 -23.08 -11.72 15.80
CA LYS A 264 -23.94 -10.55 15.77
C LYS A 264 -24.10 -10.07 14.33
N ASP A 265 -25.32 -9.69 13.97
CA ASP A 265 -25.58 -9.04 12.70
C ASP A 265 -25.24 -7.55 12.83
N ILE A 266 -24.38 -7.05 11.97
CA ILE A 266 -23.90 -5.67 11.96
C ILE A 266 -23.99 -5.08 10.55
N LYS A 267 -24.08 -3.75 10.45
CA LYS A 267 -24.02 -3.01 9.19
C LYS A 267 -22.75 -2.13 9.17
N PRO A 268 -21.58 -2.67 8.78
CA PRO A 268 -20.30 -1.98 8.94
C PRO A 268 -20.17 -0.72 8.06
N CYS A 269 -21.03 -0.56 7.06
CA CYS A 269 -21.03 0.57 6.14
C CYS A 269 -22.25 1.49 6.31
N ALA A 270 -23.03 1.32 7.39
CA ALA A 270 -24.22 2.14 7.65
C ALA A 270 -23.87 3.58 8.07
N GLU A 271 -22.82 3.73 8.87
CA GLU A 271 -22.38 4.99 9.45
C GLU A 271 -20.87 5.06 9.55
N PHE A 272 -20.35 6.28 9.65
CA PHE A 272 -18.96 6.55 9.99
C PHE A 272 -18.95 7.65 11.05
N ASP A 273 -18.34 7.39 12.21
CA ASP A 273 -18.29 8.33 13.35
C ASP A 273 -19.69 8.86 13.74
N GLY A 274 -20.66 7.96 13.84
CA GLY A 274 -22.06 8.28 14.21
C GLY A 274 -22.89 9.01 13.13
N VAL A 275 -22.32 9.26 11.94
CA VAL A 275 -23.02 9.89 10.82
C VAL A 275 -23.40 8.86 9.77
N SER A 276 -24.69 8.83 9.41
CA SER A 276 -25.19 7.92 8.38
C SER A 276 -24.54 8.14 7.02
N LEU A 277 -24.14 7.05 6.36
CA LEU A 277 -23.60 7.03 5.00
C LEU A 277 -24.67 6.90 3.91
N ALA A 278 -25.96 6.88 4.29
CA ALA A 278 -27.06 6.89 3.34
C ALA A 278 -26.96 8.13 2.41
N GLY A 279 -26.98 7.88 1.10
CA GLY A 279 -26.82 8.93 0.08
C GLY A 279 -25.42 9.55 -0.02
N LYS A 280 -24.41 9.03 0.70
CA LYS A 280 -23.03 9.58 0.72
C LYS A 280 -22.03 8.78 -0.12
N LYS A 281 -22.48 8.16 -1.20
CA LYS A 281 -21.64 7.32 -2.08
C LYS A 281 -20.41 8.05 -2.64
N ASP A 282 -20.49 9.36 -2.84
CA ASP A 282 -19.37 10.16 -3.36
C ASP A 282 -18.23 10.36 -2.34
N LEU A 283 -18.44 10.00 -1.06
CA LEU A 283 -17.43 10.07 -0.01
C LEU A 283 -16.62 8.77 0.14
N LEU A 284 -17.05 7.66 -0.51
CA LEU A 284 -16.33 6.38 -0.43
C LEU A 284 -14.92 6.47 -1.02
N MET A 285 -14.77 7.32 -2.03
CA MET A 285 -13.50 7.76 -2.59
C MET A 285 -13.67 9.19 -3.07
N SER A 286 -12.88 10.12 -2.58
CA SER A 286 -13.02 11.55 -2.87
C SER A 286 -12.63 11.89 -4.32
N PRO A 287 -13.06 13.07 -4.84
CA PRO A 287 -12.81 13.46 -6.23
C PRO A 287 -11.31 13.59 -6.54
N ASN A 288 -10.88 13.23 -7.75
CA ASN A 288 -9.46 13.26 -8.11
C ASN A 288 -8.80 14.63 -7.94
N SER A 289 -9.55 15.71 -8.18
CA SER A 289 -9.07 17.09 -8.01
C SER A 289 -8.65 17.42 -6.57
N GLU A 290 -9.11 16.66 -5.58
CA GLU A 290 -8.76 16.85 -4.17
C GLU A 290 -7.50 16.07 -3.75
N HIS A 291 -6.96 15.20 -4.62
CA HIS A 291 -5.90 14.24 -4.26
C HIS A 291 -4.69 14.21 -5.21
N HIS A 292 -4.45 15.31 -5.93
CA HIS A 292 -3.24 15.51 -6.74
C HIS A 292 -2.05 15.93 -5.86
N GLY A 293 -1.58 15.03 -5.00
CA GLY A 293 -0.43 15.22 -4.11
C GLY A 293 -0.32 14.06 -3.12
N TYR A 294 0.31 14.29 -1.97
CA TYR A 294 0.49 13.26 -0.94
C TYR A 294 0.18 13.80 0.46
N ASN A 295 -0.31 12.94 1.36
CA ASN A 295 -0.38 13.29 2.78
C ASN A 295 0.98 13.08 3.45
N ALA A 296 1.34 13.98 4.36
CA ALA A 296 2.39 13.75 5.32
C ALA A 296 1.87 12.82 6.43
N ARG A 297 2.56 11.68 6.65
CA ARG A 297 2.10 10.63 7.57
C ARG A 297 2.66 10.83 8.99
N PRO A 298 1.98 10.32 10.03
CA PRO A 298 2.57 10.19 11.36
C PRO A 298 3.90 9.43 11.33
N MET A 299 4.84 9.85 12.17
CA MET A 299 6.25 9.39 12.16
C MET A 299 6.56 8.26 13.16
N SER A 300 5.57 7.78 13.90
CA SER A 300 5.76 6.66 14.81
C SER A 300 6.13 5.37 14.07
N GLY A 301 7.14 4.69 14.58
CA GLY A 301 7.73 3.51 13.93
C GLY A 301 8.43 3.82 12.60
N VAL A 302 8.73 5.09 12.27
CA VAL A 302 9.40 5.46 11.01
C VAL A 302 10.71 4.71 10.80
N TRP A 303 11.40 4.36 11.89
CA TRP A 303 12.61 3.54 11.87
C TRP A 303 12.43 2.23 11.08
N ALA A 304 11.25 1.60 11.15
CA ALA A 304 10.96 0.33 10.49
C ALA A 304 10.40 0.47 9.07
N GLN A 305 10.33 1.69 8.52
CA GLN A 305 9.66 1.98 7.24
C GLN A 305 10.61 2.23 6.07
N ALA A 306 11.91 1.97 6.23
CA ALA A 306 12.84 2.09 5.12
C ALA A 306 12.49 1.07 4.01
N PRO A 307 12.61 1.43 2.72
CA PRO A 307 12.98 2.75 2.21
C PRO A 307 11.86 3.81 2.24
N TYR A 308 12.24 5.08 2.18
CA TYR A 308 11.37 6.24 2.36
C TYR A 308 10.87 6.84 1.03
N LEU A 309 9.91 7.77 1.16
CA LEU A 309 9.00 8.28 0.12
C LEU A 309 7.95 7.26 -0.34
N HIS A 310 6.89 7.72 -1.00
CA HIS A 310 5.79 6.86 -1.46
C HIS A 310 6.22 5.77 -2.45
N ASN A 311 7.35 5.96 -3.10
CA ASN A 311 7.92 5.06 -4.10
C ASN A 311 9.17 4.32 -3.60
N GLY A 312 9.53 4.43 -2.31
CA GLY A 312 10.62 3.65 -1.71
C GLY A 312 11.99 3.87 -2.39
N THR A 313 12.28 5.12 -2.75
CA THR A 313 13.48 5.51 -3.55
C THR A 313 14.59 6.16 -2.72
N VAL A 314 14.40 6.32 -1.41
CA VAL A 314 15.38 6.90 -0.49
C VAL A 314 15.72 5.89 0.61
N PRO A 315 16.95 5.39 0.74
CA PRO A 315 17.22 4.19 1.54
C PRO A 315 17.11 4.38 3.05
N THR A 316 17.53 5.54 3.58
CA THR A 316 17.58 5.78 5.02
C THR A 316 17.00 7.16 5.37
N VAL A 317 16.64 7.42 6.65
CA VAL A 317 16.17 8.76 7.05
C VAL A 317 17.26 9.80 6.84
N TYR A 318 18.53 9.45 7.06
CA TYR A 318 19.64 10.34 6.74
C TYR A 318 19.60 10.82 5.29
N HIS A 319 19.43 9.92 4.32
CA HIS A 319 19.34 10.30 2.91
C HIS A 319 18.05 11.09 2.58
N LEU A 320 16.99 10.95 3.40
CA LEU A 320 15.80 11.79 3.27
C LEU A 320 16.12 13.23 3.67
N LEU A 321 16.81 13.44 4.81
CA LEU A 321 17.16 14.76 5.35
C LEU A 321 18.36 15.42 4.64
N VAL A 322 19.28 14.62 4.09
CA VAL A 322 20.53 15.07 3.43
C VAL A 322 20.46 14.68 1.94
N PRO A 323 19.64 15.40 1.13
CA PRO A 323 19.36 15.00 -0.24
C PRO A 323 20.58 15.00 -1.16
N ASP A 324 21.61 15.79 -0.88
CA ASP A 324 22.84 15.85 -1.70
C ASP A 324 23.65 14.55 -1.63
N GLU A 325 23.36 13.68 -0.66
CA GLU A 325 24.02 12.38 -0.49
C GLU A 325 23.10 11.21 -0.90
N ARG A 326 21.91 11.47 -1.45
CA ARG A 326 21.02 10.39 -1.93
C ARG A 326 21.72 9.56 -3.00
N PRO A 327 21.85 8.24 -2.81
CA PRO A 327 22.50 7.41 -3.79
C PRO A 327 21.62 7.27 -5.03
N VAL A 328 22.25 7.22 -6.21
CA VAL A 328 21.55 6.95 -7.48
C VAL A 328 21.04 5.50 -7.57
N SER A 329 21.65 4.60 -6.81
CA SER A 329 21.22 3.20 -6.67
C SER A 329 21.62 2.64 -5.32
N PHE A 330 20.86 1.68 -4.79
CA PHE A 330 21.13 1.05 -3.49
C PHE A 330 20.51 -0.35 -3.42
N VAL A 331 20.91 -1.15 -2.42
CA VAL A 331 20.36 -2.50 -2.23
C VAL A 331 19.06 -2.44 -1.42
N LYS A 332 17.98 -3.03 -1.95
CA LYS A 332 16.68 -3.23 -1.26
C LYS A 332 16.54 -4.68 -0.78
N SER A 333 15.59 -4.91 0.13
CA SER A 333 15.19 -6.24 0.64
C SER A 333 16.28 -6.96 1.44
N ARG A 334 16.99 -6.21 2.28
CA ARG A 334 17.94 -6.74 3.25
C ARG A 334 17.35 -6.66 4.66
N LEU A 335 17.77 -7.58 5.52
CA LEU A 335 17.33 -7.63 6.91
C LEU A 335 18.30 -7.00 7.90
N ASP A 336 19.55 -6.77 7.52
CA ASP A 336 20.50 -6.07 8.37
C ASP A 336 20.26 -4.54 8.35
N TYR A 337 20.49 -3.91 9.50
CA TYR A 337 19.94 -2.59 9.79
C TYR A 337 21.04 -1.58 10.12
N ASP A 338 21.01 -0.42 9.46
CA ASP A 338 21.88 0.73 9.71
C ASP A 338 21.26 1.64 10.79
N GLN A 339 21.71 1.44 12.03
CA GLN A 339 21.24 2.21 13.20
C GLN A 339 21.66 3.69 13.15
N LYS A 340 22.74 4.01 12.43
CA LYS A 340 23.27 5.38 12.35
C LYS A 340 22.45 6.20 11.37
N LEU A 341 22.18 5.65 10.20
CA LEU A 341 21.46 6.35 9.14
C LEU A 341 19.94 6.13 9.18
N LEU A 342 19.48 5.21 10.03
CA LEU A 342 18.08 4.83 10.31
C LEU A 342 17.37 4.27 9.07
N GLY A 343 17.72 3.02 8.75
CA GLY A 343 17.09 2.23 7.69
C GLY A 343 17.78 0.89 7.51
N PHE A 344 17.34 0.09 6.53
CA PHE A 344 18.06 -1.12 6.15
C PHE A 344 19.39 -0.78 5.49
N SER A 345 20.33 -1.70 5.59
CA SER A 345 21.63 -1.55 4.96
C SER A 345 21.48 -1.48 3.44
N TRP A 346 22.00 -0.39 2.87
CA TRP A 346 21.69 0.06 1.52
C TRP A 346 22.93 0.08 0.62
N ASN A 347 24.13 0.15 1.22
CA ASN A 347 25.38 0.26 0.49
C ASN A 347 25.86 -1.13 0.05
N SER A 348 25.96 -1.32 -1.27
CA SER A 348 26.39 -2.58 -1.89
C SER A 348 27.85 -2.96 -1.55
N GLN A 349 28.69 -1.99 -1.17
CA GLN A 349 30.08 -2.23 -0.79
C GLN A 349 30.26 -2.65 0.67
N GLN A 350 29.24 -2.43 1.50
CA GLN A 350 29.30 -2.66 2.95
C GLN A 350 28.38 -3.81 3.39
N THR A 351 27.98 -4.68 2.45
CA THR A 351 27.12 -5.83 2.76
C THR A 351 27.89 -7.01 3.33
N SER A 352 27.33 -7.64 4.37
CA SER A 352 27.81 -8.90 4.93
C SER A 352 27.45 -10.11 4.06
N ASP A 353 26.33 -10.02 3.34
CA ASP A 353 25.89 -11.01 2.36
C ASP A 353 25.67 -10.33 1.00
N LYS A 354 26.47 -10.70 0.00
CA LYS A 354 26.41 -10.08 -1.33
C LYS A 354 25.27 -10.61 -2.19
N GLU A 355 24.66 -11.73 -1.79
CA GLU A 355 23.54 -12.35 -2.50
C GLU A 355 22.18 -11.95 -1.91
N GLU A 356 22.16 -11.32 -0.73
CA GLU A 356 20.93 -10.83 -0.10
C GLU A 356 20.46 -9.50 -0.74
N GLY A 357 19.19 -9.46 -1.10
CA GLY A 357 18.54 -8.28 -1.66
C GLY A 357 18.76 -8.10 -3.15
N TYR A 358 18.46 -6.91 -3.66
CA TYR A 358 18.65 -6.57 -5.07
C TYR A 358 19.02 -5.10 -5.27
N VAL A 359 19.81 -4.81 -6.30
CA VAL A 359 20.19 -3.44 -6.65
C VAL A 359 18.98 -2.72 -7.27
N PHE A 360 18.53 -1.67 -6.60
CA PHE A 360 17.46 -0.80 -7.06
C PHE A 360 18.02 0.49 -7.68
N GLN A 361 17.61 0.79 -8.91
CA GLN A 361 18.01 1.99 -9.64
C GLN A 361 16.95 3.08 -9.49
N THR A 362 17.34 4.23 -8.92
CA THR A 362 16.45 5.39 -8.82
C THR A 362 16.41 6.14 -10.16
N ASN A 363 15.35 6.92 -10.38
CA ASN A 363 15.15 7.73 -11.58
C ASN A 363 15.13 6.94 -12.91
N ALA A 364 15.03 5.61 -12.88
CA ALA A 364 14.92 4.79 -14.09
C ALA A 364 13.67 5.14 -14.92
N VAL A 365 12.59 5.56 -14.25
CA VAL A 365 11.41 6.21 -14.82
C VAL A 365 10.95 7.33 -13.90
N PRO A 366 10.14 8.31 -14.38
CA PRO A 366 9.66 9.40 -13.52
C PRO A 366 8.92 8.96 -12.25
N ALA A 367 8.26 7.80 -12.27
CA ALA A 367 7.60 7.21 -11.09
C ALA A 367 8.59 6.83 -9.97
N LEU A 368 9.81 6.46 -10.34
CA LEU A 368 10.88 6.03 -9.42
C LEU A 368 11.87 7.17 -9.12
N SER A 369 11.43 8.44 -9.25
CA SER A 369 12.29 9.56 -8.90
C SER A 369 12.58 9.60 -7.40
N ASN A 370 13.84 9.81 -7.04
CA ASN A 370 14.29 10.01 -5.66
C ASN A 370 14.32 11.49 -5.23
N LYS A 371 13.68 12.37 -6.00
CA LYS A 371 13.57 13.81 -5.70
C LYS A 371 12.38 14.10 -4.80
N GLY A 372 12.38 15.31 -4.25
CA GLY A 372 11.32 15.83 -3.41
C GLY A 372 11.54 15.57 -1.94
N HIS A 373 10.82 16.32 -1.11
CA HIS A 373 11.09 16.45 0.31
C HIS A 373 12.58 16.77 0.55
N ASP A 374 13.12 17.67 -0.28
CA ASP A 374 14.56 17.93 -0.44
C ASP A 374 14.87 19.44 -0.53
N LYS A 375 13.85 20.29 -0.33
CA LYS A 375 13.95 21.74 -0.37
C LYS A 375 13.07 22.33 0.71
N ASP A 376 13.54 23.41 1.32
CA ASP A 376 12.79 24.14 2.32
C ASP A 376 11.53 24.73 1.70
N ILE A 377 10.44 24.72 2.46
CA ILE A 377 9.15 25.26 2.04
C ILE A 377 8.76 26.42 2.94
N VAL A 378 8.10 27.42 2.36
CA VAL A 378 7.60 28.59 3.09
C VAL A 378 6.07 28.52 3.08
N GLU A 379 5.47 28.50 4.27
CA GLU A 379 4.02 28.66 4.41
C GLU A 379 3.72 29.88 5.30
N GLY A 380 3.15 30.90 4.69
CA GLY A 380 2.93 32.19 5.36
C GLY A 380 4.24 32.83 5.79
N LYS A 381 4.45 32.97 7.11
CA LYS A 381 5.68 33.55 7.70
C LYS A 381 6.67 32.50 8.20
N LYS A 382 6.32 31.21 8.12
CA LYS A 382 7.14 30.12 8.65
C LYS A 382 7.89 29.44 7.50
N THR A 383 9.18 29.22 7.71
CA THR A 383 10.01 28.40 6.84
C THR A 383 10.21 27.04 7.49
N TYR A 384 9.86 25.97 6.78
CA TYR A 384 10.12 24.61 7.21
C TYR A 384 11.38 24.11 6.52
N ARG A 385 12.37 23.76 7.32
CA ARG A 385 13.61 23.19 6.81
C ARG A 385 13.43 21.71 6.51
N LEU A 386 13.50 21.35 5.23
CA LEU A 386 13.46 19.96 4.78
C LEU A 386 14.83 19.49 4.30
N ASN A 387 15.70 20.41 3.90
CA ASN A 387 17.06 20.11 3.47
C ASN A 387 18.09 20.43 4.57
N TRP A 388 18.69 19.38 5.10
CA TRP A 388 19.69 19.44 6.15
C TRP A 388 21.12 19.15 5.64
N SER A 389 21.35 19.18 4.32
CA SER A 389 22.69 18.97 3.75
C SER A 389 23.74 19.92 4.33
N GLY A 390 23.36 21.18 4.60
CA GLY A 390 24.23 22.18 5.23
C GLY A 390 24.36 22.07 6.75
N ASP A 391 23.63 21.15 7.40
CA ASP A 391 23.62 20.96 8.86
C ASP A 391 23.33 19.50 9.22
N LYS A 392 24.36 18.66 9.02
CA LYS A 392 24.26 17.22 9.27
C LYS A 392 24.10 16.89 10.76
N ASP A 393 24.62 17.73 11.65
CA ASP A 393 24.46 17.55 13.09
C ASP A 393 22.99 17.71 13.50
N GLY A 394 22.30 18.72 12.93
CA GLY A 394 20.85 18.86 13.03
C GLY A 394 20.09 17.66 12.45
N ALA A 395 20.51 17.14 11.30
CA ALA A 395 19.93 15.93 10.71
C ALA A 395 20.06 14.71 11.65
N PHE A 396 21.25 14.48 12.24
CA PHE A 396 21.47 13.40 13.18
C PHE A 396 20.69 13.59 14.49
N ALA A 397 20.53 14.81 14.97
CA ALA A 397 19.67 15.09 16.11
C ALA A 397 18.22 14.68 15.83
N ILE A 398 17.67 15.07 14.67
CA ILE A 398 16.31 14.66 14.24
C ILE A 398 16.22 13.14 14.13
N ILE A 399 17.19 12.46 13.50
CA ILE A 399 17.22 11.00 13.40
C ILE A 399 17.16 10.36 14.78
N GLU A 400 17.94 10.87 15.74
CA GLU A 400 17.95 10.34 17.10
C GLU A 400 16.60 10.54 17.80
N TYR A 401 15.92 11.65 17.57
CA TYR A 401 14.55 11.85 18.04
C TYR A 401 13.57 10.87 17.39
N LEU A 402 13.66 10.63 16.08
CA LEU A 402 12.78 9.70 15.37
C LEU A 402 12.91 8.25 15.86
N LYS A 403 14.04 7.86 16.46
CA LYS A 403 14.18 6.57 17.16
C LYS A 403 13.27 6.45 18.40
N THR A 404 12.79 7.57 18.94
CA THR A 404 11.90 7.58 20.12
C THR A 404 10.41 7.53 19.78
N LEU A 405 10.04 7.57 18.49
CA LEU A 405 8.66 7.73 18.01
C LEU A 405 7.93 6.44 17.66
#